data_AF-A0A2N0RAS7-F1
#
_entry.id   AF-A0A2N0RAS7-F1
#
_cell.length_a   1.000
_cell.length_b   1.000
_cell.length_c   1.000
_cell.angle_alpha   90.00
_cell.angle_beta   90.00
_cell.angle_gamma   90.00
#
_symmetry.space_group_name_H-M   'P 1'
#
loop_
_entity.id
_entity.type
_entity.pdbx_description
1 polymer ?
#
loop_
_entity_poly.entity_id
_entity_poly.type
_entity_poly.pdbx_seq_one_letter_code
_entity_poly.pdbx_strand_id
1 'polypeptide(L)'
;MPFTCSLCPANFLKTFSSKNSLSIHESNAHPNKVNHLKNGAFFRRTFIILFYNESTFRYSPAQRKYTCKFEGGQGYEQLGILLENKNWGSKKCRAGTCAYVLMQNAQQTYHVTFCWKERVYKELDMSLRCGSMHFEFNIDVRDFVEENHDENQARNLN
;
A
#
# COMPACT_ATOMS: atom_id res chain seq x y z
N MET A 1 -0.79 28.13 2.80
CA MET A 1 -2.00 27.84 3.62
C MET A 1 -1.55 27.13 4.90
N PRO A 2 -2.00 27.56 6.09
CA PRO A 2 -1.65 26.90 7.36
C PRO A 2 -2.39 25.56 7.49
N PHE A 3 -1.75 24.58 8.15
CA PHE A 3 -2.35 23.28 8.42
C PHE A 3 -3.04 23.31 9.79
N THR A 4 -4.29 22.88 9.87
CA THR A 4 -5.06 22.87 11.12
C THR A 4 -5.27 21.45 11.61
N CYS A 5 -5.22 21.25 12.93
CA CYS A 5 -5.57 19.97 13.53
C CYS A 5 -7.08 19.88 13.72
N SER A 6 -7.74 18.99 12.97
CA SER A 6 -9.18 18.73 13.06
C SER A 6 -9.59 17.91 14.28
N LEU A 7 -8.61 17.37 15.02
CA LEU A 7 -8.82 16.57 16.23
C LEU A 7 -8.91 17.42 17.51
N CYS A 8 -8.46 18.68 17.44
CA CYS A 8 -8.61 19.66 18.50
C CYS A 8 -10.06 20.19 18.53
N PRO A 9 -10.63 20.46 19.72
CA PRO A 9 -11.93 21.11 19.83
C PRO A 9 -11.95 22.46 19.09
N ALA A 10 -13.08 22.82 18.49
CA ALA A 10 -13.22 24.03 17.67
C ALA A 10 -12.81 25.32 18.39
N ASN A 11 -12.90 25.34 19.72
CA ASN A 11 -12.51 26.48 20.57
C ASN A 11 -10.99 26.62 20.78
N PHE A 12 -10.19 25.63 20.37
CA PHE A 12 -8.73 25.58 20.53
C PHE A 12 -8.05 25.19 19.21
N LEU A 13 -8.43 25.85 18.12
CA LEU A 13 -7.88 25.57 16.80
C LEU A 13 -6.38 25.88 16.75
N LYS A 14 -5.55 24.83 16.65
CA LYS A 14 -4.10 24.98 16.46
C LYS A 14 -3.75 24.94 14.99
N THR A 15 -3.02 25.96 14.54
CA THR A 15 -2.47 26.09 13.20
C THR A 15 -0.98 25.77 13.20
N PHE A 16 -0.51 25.14 12.13
CA PHE A 16 0.84 24.64 11.97
C PHE A 16 1.41 25.12 10.63
N SER A 17 2.70 25.42 10.61
CA SER A 17 3.41 25.91 9.43
C SER A 17 3.71 24.81 8.40
N SER A 18 3.64 23.53 8.79
CA SER A 18 3.93 22.39 7.91
C SER A 18 3.13 21.13 8.26
N LYS A 19 2.95 20.22 7.28
CA LYS A 19 2.34 18.90 7.51
C LYS A 19 3.12 18.06 8.54
N ASN A 20 4.44 18.21 8.60
CA ASN A 20 5.27 17.45 9.53
C ASN A 20 5.02 17.88 10.98
N SER A 21 4.95 19.19 11.22
CA SER A 21 4.62 19.72 12.55
C SER A 21 3.20 19.37 13.00
N LEU A 22 2.23 19.35 12.07
CA LEU A 22 0.89 18.83 12.33
C LEU A 22 0.93 17.34 12.71
N SER A 23 1.64 16.50 11.95
CA SER A 23 1.74 15.05 12.21
C SER A 23 2.37 14.72 13.56
N ILE A 24 3.40 15.46 13.97
CA ILE A 24 4.04 15.33 15.29
C ILE A 24 3.05 15.75 16.39
N HIS A 25 2.37 16.89 16.21
CA HIS A 25 1.37 17.35 17.15
C HIS A 25 0.25 16.33 17.34
N GLU A 26 -0.32 15.84 16.24
CA GLU A 26 -1.37 14.84 16.24
C GLU A 26 -0.91 13.58 16.99
N SER A 27 0.29 13.07 16.69
CA SER A 27 0.80 11.84 17.30
C SER A 27 1.05 11.98 18.81
N ASN A 28 1.45 13.18 19.28
CA ASN A 28 1.74 13.44 20.69
C ASN A 28 0.49 13.85 21.49
N ALA A 29 -0.38 14.69 20.92
CA ALA A 29 -1.55 15.24 21.61
C ALA A 29 -2.80 14.36 21.45
N HIS A 30 -2.84 13.53 20.41
CA HIS A 30 -3.97 12.67 20.09
C HIS A 30 -3.56 11.22 19.77
N PRO A 31 -2.70 10.57 20.59
CA PRO A 31 -2.11 9.27 20.26
C PRO A 31 -3.18 8.22 19.93
N ASN A 32 -4.27 8.14 20.71
CA ASN A 32 -5.34 7.17 20.47
C ASN A 32 -6.14 7.47 19.19
N LYS A 33 -6.52 8.73 18.93
CA LYS A 33 -7.29 9.10 17.73
C LYS A 33 -6.46 9.01 16.45
N VAL A 34 -5.17 9.31 16.54
CA VAL A 34 -4.23 9.18 15.43
C VAL A 34 -3.95 7.74 15.11
N ASN A 35 -3.86 6.87 16.12
CA ASN A 35 -3.78 5.43 15.90
C ASN A 35 -5.07 4.88 15.27
N HIS A 36 -6.25 5.42 15.60
CA HIS A 36 -7.52 5.08 14.94
C HIS A 36 -7.64 5.60 13.50
N LEU A 37 -7.08 6.77 13.18
CA LEU A 37 -7.09 7.33 11.82
C LEU A 37 -6.00 6.75 10.93
N LYS A 38 -4.84 6.39 11.50
CA LYS A 38 -3.72 5.74 10.79
C LYS A 38 -3.96 4.24 10.58
N ASN A 39 -4.75 3.58 11.44
CA ASN A 39 -5.13 2.18 11.30
C ASN A 39 -6.60 2.02 10.91
N GLY A 40 -6.88 1.78 9.62
CA GLY A 40 -8.01 0.91 9.25
C GLY A 40 -9.34 1.58 8.89
N ALA A 41 -9.31 2.54 7.96
CA ALA A 41 -10.46 2.73 7.09
C ALA A 41 -10.03 2.77 5.62
N PHE A 42 -9.21 1.81 5.19
CA PHE A 42 -9.30 1.41 3.79
C PHE A 42 -10.65 0.73 3.62
N PHE A 43 -11.63 1.50 3.15
CA PHE A 43 -13.03 1.10 3.17
C PHE A 43 -13.21 -0.19 2.40
N ARG A 44 -13.99 -1.13 2.97
CA ARG A 44 -14.45 -2.35 2.28
C ARG A 44 -14.82 -2.08 0.82
N ARG A 45 -15.48 -0.95 0.60
CA ARG A 45 -15.92 -0.46 -0.71
C ARG A 45 -14.76 -0.22 -1.68
N THR A 46 -13.65 0.36 -1.24
CA THR A 46 -12.47 0.60 -2.08
C THR A 46 -11.83 -0.72 -2.51
N PHE A 47 -11.70 -1.70 -1.60
CA PHE A 47 -11.18 -3.02 -1.94
C PHE A 47 -12.05 -3.73 -2.99
N ILE A 48 -13.38 -3.65 -2.84
CA ILE A 48 -14.31 -4.22 -3.82
C ILE A 48 -14.18 -3.49 -5.16
N ILE A 49 -14.20 -2.15 -5.18
CA ILE A 49 -14.12 -1.39 -6.44
C ILE A 49 -12.82 -1.68 -7.19
N LEU A 50 -11.69 -1.78 -6.48
CA LEU A 50 -10.39 -2.05 -7.09
C LEU A 50 -10.28 -3.46 -7.69
N PHE A 51 -10.89 -4.47 -7.05
CA PHE A 51 -10.61 -5.87 -7.38
C PHE A 51 -11.81 -6.68 -7.86
N TYR A 52 -13.03 -6.13 -7.89
CA TYR A 52 -14.26 -6.89 -8.18
C TYR A 52 -14.24 -7.57 -9.55
N ASN A 53 -13.59 -6.96 -10.54
CA ASN A 53 -13.50 -7.51 -11.90
C ASN A 53 -12.39 -8.56 -12.06
N GLU A 54 -11.57 -8.77 -11.03
CA GLU A 54 -10.45 -9.71 -11.08
C GLU A 54 -10.94 -11.15 -10.89
N SER A 55 -10.42 -12.08 -11.70
CA SER A 55 -10.89 -13.48 -11.72
C SER A 55 -10.65 -14.24 -10.41
N THR A 56 -9.65 -13.82 -9.64
CA THR A 56 -9.28 -14.41 -8.35
C THR A 56 -9.96 -13.73 -7.16
N PHE A 57 -10.80 -12.71 -7.40
CA PHE A 57 -11.54 -12.01 -6.36
C PHE A 57 -12.58 -12.95 -5.72
N ARG A 58 -12.46 -13.14 -4.41
CA ARG A 58 -13.33 -14.05 -3.64
C ARG A 58 -13.77 -13.38 -2.35
N TYR A 59 -15.01 -13.64 -1.95
CA TYR A 59 -15.52 -13.32 -0.62
C TYR A 59 -15.83 -14.62 0.14
N SER A 60 -15.36 -14.69 1.39
CA SER A 60 -15.72 -15.74 2.34
C SER A 60 -16.62 -15.14 3.43
N PRO A 61 -17.93 -15.45 3.44
CA PRO A 61 -18.84 -14.99 4.49
C PRO A 61 -18.44 -15.49 5.88
N ALA A 62 -18.04 -16.76 5.98
CA ALA A 62 -17.62 -17.39 7.24
C ALA A 62 -16.42 -16.67 7.89
N GLN A 63 -15.49 -16.19 7.07
CA GLN A 63 -14.31 -15.46 7.53
C GLN A 63 -14.46 -13.94 7.48
N ARG A 64 -15.59 -13.44 6.95
CA ARG A 64 -15.85 -12.02 6.62
C ARG A 64 -14.67 -11.37 5.89
N LYS A 65 -14.18 -12.07 4.87
CA LYS A 65 -12.88 -11.84 4.25
C LYS A 65 -13.01 -11.76 2.74
N TYR A 66 -12.49 -10.69 2.15
CA TYR A 66 -12.25 -10.59 0.71
C TYR A 66 -10.79 -10.90 0.42
N THR A 67 -10.53 -11.62 -0.65
CA THR A 67 -9.17 -11.93 -1.15
C THR A 67 -9.10 -11.75 -2.65
N CYS A 68 -7.98 -11.25 -3.15
CA CYS A 68 -7.65 -11.19 -4.57
C CYS A 68 -6.19 -11.61 -4.75
N LYS A 69 -5.89 -12.39 -5.79
CA LYS A 69 -4.55 -12.92 -6.06
C LYS A 69 -4.09 -12.55 -7.46
N PHE A 70 -2.84 -12.15 -7.58
CA PHE A 70 -2.19 -11.86 -8.85
C PHE A 70 -0.94 -12.71 -8.96
N GLU A 71 -0.71 -13.33 -10.11
CA GLU A 71 0.34 -14.32 -10.29
C GLU A 71 1.20 -14.00 -11.52
N GLY A 72 2.52 -14.14 -11.37
CA GLY A 72 3.48 -13.98 -12.46
C GLY A 72 3.57 -12.58 -13.07
N GLY A 73 4.23 -12.50 -14.23
CA GLY A 73 4.42 -11.24 -14.96
C GLY A 73 3.10 -10.56 -15.35
N GLN A 74 2.10 -11.33 -15.81
CA GLN A 74 0.77 -10.80 -16.12
C GLN A 74 0.09 -10.18 -14.88
N GLY A 75 0.19 -10.85 -13.72
CA GLY A 75 -0.29 -10.31 -12.46
C GLY A 75 0.44 -9.02 -12.05
N TYR A 76 1.75 -8.92 -12.33
CA TYR A 76 2.53 -7.70 -12.07
C TYR A 76 2.05 -6.52 -12.92
N GLU A 77 1.82 -6.74 -14.21
CA GLU A 77 1.33 -5.73 -15.15
C GLU A 77 -0.07 -5.26 -14.78
N GLN A 78 -0.98 -6.20 -14.48
CA GLN A 78 -2.34 -5.89 -14.07
C GLN A 78 -2.36 -5.03 -12.79
N LEU A 79 -1.53 -5.35 -11.80
CA LEU A 79 -1.37 -4.54 -10.60
C LEU A 79 -0.82 -3.14 -10.91
N GLY A 80 0.09 -3.01 -11.88
CA GLY A 80 0.59 -1.72 -12.33
C GLY A 80 -0.49 -0.84 -12.94
N ILE A 81 -1.44 -1.43 -13.66
CA ILE A 81 -2.62 -0.73 -14.22
C ILE A 81 -3.57 -0.34 -13.09
N LEU A 82 -3.94 -1.28 -12.20
CA LEU A 82 -4.89 -1.04 -11.10
C LEU A 82 -4.41 0.01 -10.09
N LEU A 83 -3.10 0.06 -9.86
CA LEU A 83 -2.47 1.01 -8.92
C LEU A 83 -2.01 2.30 -9.60
N GLU A 84 -2.21 2.42 -10.92
CA GLU A 84 -1.72 3.53 -11.75
C GLU A 84 -0.21 3.78 -11.54
N ASN A 85 0.57 2.71 -11.32
CA ASN A 85 1.99 2.77 -11.00
C ASN A 85 2.75 1.55 -11.55
N LYS A 86 3.49 1.72 -12.64
CA LYS A 86 4.31 0.64 -13.26
C LYS A 86 5.43 0.11 -12.36
N ASN A 87 5.87 0.93 -11.41
CA ASN A 87 6.95 0.62 -10.46
C ASN A 87 6.41 0.29 -9.06
N TRP A 88 5.14 -0.13 -8.95
CA TRP A 88 4.50 -0.41 -7.66
C TRP A 88 5.28 -1.44 -6.83
N GLY A 89 5.93 -2.39 -7.49
CA GLY A 89 6.64 -3.48 -6.85
C GLY A 89 8.12 -3.18 -6.59
N SER A 90 8.64 -1.99 -6.90
CA SER A 90 10.06 -1.67 -6.72
C SER A 90 10.29 -0.55 -5.71
N LYS A 91 11.35 -0.68 -4.90
CA LYS A 91 11.76 0.35 -3.94
C LYS A 91 13.27 0.45 -3.90
N LYS A 92 13.78 1.66 -4.14
CA LYS A 92 15.19 2.01 -3.92
C LYS A 92 15.49 2.12 -2.43
N CYS A 93 16.52 1.43 -1.99
CA CYS A 93 17.08 1.56 -0.65
C CYS A 93 18.26 2.54 -0.66
N ARG A 94 18.50 3.19 0.49
CA ARG A 94 19.60 4.18 0.64
C ARG A 94 21.00 3.61 0.41
N ALA A 95 21.15 2.28 0.49
CA ALA A 95 22.42 1.57 0.34
C ALA A 95 22.77 1.24 -1.13
N GLY A 96 22.06 1.81 -2.12
CA GLY A 96 22.30 1.50 -3.53
C GLY A 96 21.73 0.15 -3.98
N THR A 97 20.87 -0.48 -3.17
CA THR A 97 20.16 -1.72 -3.51
C THR A 97 18.71 -1.43 -3.88
N CYS A 98 18.12 -2.28 -4.72
CA CYS A 98 16.71 -2.24 -5.03
C CYS A 98 16.02 -3.51 -4.53
N ALA A 99 14.91 -3.32 -3.82
CA ALA A 99 14.00 -4.38 -3.45
C ALA A 99 12.85 -4.44 -4.47
N TYR A 100 12.50 -5.63 -4.91
CA TYR A 100 11.44 -5.90 -5.86
C TYR A 100 10.47 -6.93 -5.31
N VAL A 101 9.19 -6.77 -5.61
CA VAL A 101 8.20 -7.82 -5.40
C VAL A 101 8.47 -8.95 -6.38
N LEU A 102 8.81 -10.11 -5.86
CA LEU A 102 9.13 -11.30 -6.65
C LEU A 102 7.83 -11.96 -7.11
N MET A 103 7.55 -11.81 -8.41
CA MET A 103 6.37 -12.41 -9.06
C MET A 103 6.72 -13.64 -9.90
N GLN A 104 7.95 -13.75 -10.40
CA GLN A 104 8.39 -14.88 -11.21
C GLN A 104 9.92 -14.94 -11.23
N ASN A 105 10.47 -16.15 -11.31
CA ASN A 105 11.86 -16.40 -11.68
C ASN A 105 11.93 -17.56 -12.68
N ALA A 106 13.15 -18.00 -13.04
CA ALA A 106 13.36 -19.10 -13.98
C ALA A 106 12.80 -20.46 -13.51
N GLN A 107 12.52 -20.62 -12.22
CA GLN A 107 12.16 -21.89 -11.59
C GLN A 107 10.68 -21.95 -11.23
N GLN A 108 10.06 -20.82 -10.86
CA GLN A 108 8.72 -20.77 -10.30
C GLN A 108 8.05 -19.41 -10.50
N THR A 109 6.72 -19.46 -10.56
CA THR A 109 5.83 -18.31 -10.49
C THR A 109 5.34 -18.10 -9.05
N TYR A 110 5.34 -16.84 -8.61
CA TYR A 110 4.87 -16.40 -7.31
C TYR A 110 3.60 -15.57 -7.46
N HIS A 111 2.93 -15.33 -6.34
CA HIS A 111 1.72 -14.54 -6.31
C HIS A 111 1.76 -13.47 -5.21
N VAL A 112 1.06 -12.38 -5.46
CA VAL A 112 0.68 -11.39 -4.44
C VAL A 112 -0.76 -11.67 -4.03
N THR A 113 -1.01 -11.79 -2.73
CA THR A 113 -2.37 -11.88 -2.20
C THR A 113 -2.74 -10.57 -1.52
N PHE A 114 -3.80 -9.92 -1.99
CA PHE A 114 -4.45 -8.82 -1.31
C PHE A 114 -5.62 -9.37 -0.49
N CYS A 115 -5.76 -8.91 0.75
CA CYS A 115 -6.82 -9.36 1.63
C CYS A 115 -7.41 -8.21 2.45
N TRP A 116 -8.73 -8.13 2.46
CA TRP A 116 -9.47 -7.30 3.40
C TRP A 116 -10.28 -8.20 4.33
N LYS A 117 -10.22 -7.95 5.63
CA LYS A 117 -10.94 -8.74 6.63
C LYS A 117 -11.66 -7.83 7.61
N GLU A 118 -12.97 -8.06 7.80
CA GLU A 118 -13.72 -7.46 8.90
C GLU A 118 -13.31 -8.13 10.21
N ARG A 119 -12.89 -7.32 11.17
CA ARG A 119 -12.59 -7.73 12.54
C ARG A 119 -13.62 -7.12 13.47
N VAL A 120 -14.02 -7.91 14.47
CA VAL A 120 -14.89 -7.46 15.56
C VAL A 120 -14.02 -7.37 16.79
N TYR A 121 -13.75 -6.16 17.24
CA TYR A 121 -13.10 -5.88 18.51
C TYR A 121 -14.18 -5.80 19.57
N LYS A 122 -14.00 -6.56 20.65
CA LYS A 122 -14.91 -6.54 21.80
C LYS A 122 -14.10 -6.06 23.00
N GLU A 123 -14.59 -5.00 23.64
CA GLU A 123 -14.04 -4.50 24.88
C GLU A 123 -15.21 -4.17 25.81
N LEU A 124 -15.31 -4.89 26.92
CA LEU A 124 -16.48 -4.90 27.81
C LEU A 124 -17.79 -5.16 27.04
N ASP A 125 -18.82 -4.34 27.24
CA ASP A 125 -20.11 -4.41 26.53
C ASP A 125 -20.10 -3.72 25.15
N MET A 126 -18.96 -3.15 24.75
CA MET A 126 -18.82 -2.48 23.47
C MET A 126 -18.26 -3.43 22.41
N SER A 127 -18.91 -3.47 21.24
CA SER A 127 -18.38 -4.13 20.05
C SER A 127 -18.12 -3.11 18.96
N LEU A 128 -16.89 -3.09 18.45
CA LEU A 128 -16.48 -2.28 17.31
C LEU A 128 -16.20 -3.20 16.11
N ARG A 129 -16.85 -2.93 14.98
CA ARG A 129 -16.53 -3.60 13.71
C ARG A 129 -15.63 -2.70 12.88
N CYS A 130 -14.48 -3.21 12.47
CA CYS A 130 -13.51 -2.48 11.67
C CYS A 130 -12.85 -3.40 10.64
N GLY A 131 -12.53 -2.86 9.46
CA GLY A 131 -11.85 -3.60 8.40
C GLY A 131 -10.35 -3.37 8.41
N SER A 132 -9.56 -4.44 8.26
CA SER A 132 -8.12 -4.34 8.04
C SER A 132 -7.74 -4.88 6.67
N MET A 133 -6.91 -4.13 5.95
CA MET A 133 -6.26 -4.61 4.74
C MET A 133 -4.86 -5.15 5.05
N HIS A 134 -4.48 -6.25 4.41
CA HIS A 134 -3.12 -6.76 4.38
C HIS A 134 -2.82 -7.29 2.98
N PHE A 135 -1.54 -7.34 2.66
CA PHE A 135 -1.04 -7.93 1.43
C PHE A 135 0.14 -8.84 1.77
N GLU A 136 0.27 -9.93 1.03
CA GLU A 136 1.31 -10.94 1.20
C GLU A 136 2.02 -11.12 -0.13
N PHE A 137 3.34 -11.01 -0.13
CA PHE A 137 4.19 -11.18 -1.30
C PHE A 137 5.62 -11.54 -0.91
N ASN A 138 6.37 -12.07 -1.88
CA ASN A 138 7.78 -12.35 -1.74
C ASN A 138 8.61 -11.17 -2.24
N ILE A 139 9.81 -10.99 -1.68
CA ILE A 139 10.73 -9.91 -2.05
C ILE A 139 12.02 -10.53 -2.57
N ASP A 140 12.55 -9.97 -3.65
CA ASP A 140 13.91 -10.19 -4.15
C ASP A 140 14.71 -8.89 -3.98
N VAL A 141 15.97 -8.99 -3.59
CA VAL A 141 16.86 -7.84 -3.39
C VAL A 141 18.05 -8.00 -4.32
N ARG A 142 18.28 -6.98 -5.15
CA ARG A 142 19.37 -6.97 -6.11
C ARG A 142 20.18 -5.68 -6.01
N ASP A 143 21.46 -5.79 -6.35
CA ASP A 143 22.33 -4.63 -6.53
C ASP A 143 21.82 -3.79 -7.71
N PHE A 144 21.85 -2.46 -7.54
CA PHE A 144 21.43 -1.55 -8.60
C PHE A 144 22.53 -1.51 -9.67
N VAL A 145 22.29 -2.17 -10.80
CA VAL A 145 23.08 -1.95 -12.01
C VAL A 145 22.35 -0.88 -12.81
N GLU A 146 22.94 0.31 -12.88
CA GLU A 146 22.53 1.32 -13.85
C GLU A 146 22.81 0.73 -15.24
N GLU A 147 21.76 0.32 -15.97
CA GLU A 147 21.90 0.03 -17.39
C GLU A 147 22.26 1.35 -18.07
N ASN A 148 23.56 1.52 -18.35
CA ASN A 148 24.05 2.58 -19.21
C ASN A 148 23.39 2.40 -20.58
N HIS A 149 22.35 3.19 -20.85
CA HIS A 149 21.93 3.45 -22.21
C HIS A 149 23.05 4.30 -22.85
N ASP A 150 24.08 3.64 -23.37
CA ASP A 150 25.08 4.27 -24.22
C ASP A 150 24.41 4.72 -25.53
N GLU A 151 23.93 5.96 -25.56
CA GLU A 151 23.56 6.70 -26.78
C GLU A 151 24.80 7.05 -27.63
N ASN A 152 25.59 6.06 -28.03
CA ASN A 152 26.74 6.25 -28.93
C ASN A 152 26.71 5.33 -30.17
N GLN A 153 25.52 5.12 -30.74
CA GLN A 153 25.36 4.61 -32.11
C GLN A 153 24.69 5.64 -33.01
N ALA A 154 25.33 6.78 -33.23
CA ALA A 154 24.97 7.70 -34.32
C ALA A 154 26.13 8.61 -34.76
N ARG A 155 27.37 8.11 -34.91
CA ARG A 155 28.47 8.87 -35.55
C ARG A 155 29.47 8.08 -36.39
N ASN A 156 29.20 6.84 -36.77
CA ASN A 156 30.05 6.15 -37.74
C ASN A 156 29.20 5.30 -38.68
N LEU A 157 28.78 5.89 -39.80
CA LEU A 157 28.50 5.22 -41.07
C LEU A 157 28.51 6.32 -42.15
N ASN A 158 29.64 6.38 -42.87
CA ASN A 158 29.90 6.93 -44.21
C ASN A 158 29.38 8.34 -44.57
#